data_AF-A0A379EZQ9-F1
#
_entry.id   AF-A0A379EZQ9-F1
#
_cell.length_a   1.000
_cell.length_b   1.000
_cell.length_c   1.000
_cell.angle_alpha   90.00
_cell.angle_beta   90.00
_cell.angle_gamma   90.00
#
_symmetry.space_group_name_H-M   'P 1'
#
loop_
_entity.id
_entity.type
_entity.pdbx_description
1 polymer ?
#
loop_
_entity_poly.entity_id
_entity_poly.type
_entity_poly.pdbx_seq_one_letter_code
_entity_poly.pdbx_strand_id
1 'polypeptide(L)' 'MQGVTIGVKEKEGKANIQVGNHVYIGCNSSIIGGEINIGDNAIIGAHALVLKDVGEGCRYINKMNFEINKYC' A
#
# COMPACT_ATOMS: atom_id res chain seq x y z
N MET A 1 -10.97 -5.15 2.38
CA MET A 1 -11.40 -5.42 0.98
C MET A 1 -10.76 -6.73 0.50
N GLN A 2 -11.26 -7.32 -0.57
CA GLN A 2 -10.70 -8.53 -1.16
C GLN A 2 -9.34 -8.28 -1.82
N GLY A 3 -8.45 -9.29 -1.77
CA GLY A 3 -7.14 -9.26 -2.45
C GLY A 3 -6.09 -8.36 -1.81
N VAL A 4 -6.31 -7.88 -0.59
CA VAL A 4 -5.31 -7.09 0.14
C VAL A 4 -4.16 -7.98 0.62
N THR A 5 -2.93 -7.53 0.42
CA THR A 5 -1.73 -8.19 0.97
C THR A 5 -1.01 -7.24 1.93
N ILE A 6 -0.68 -7.73 3.12
CA ILE A 6 0.24 -7.07 4.06
C ILE A 6 1.37 -8.06 4.31
N GLY A 7 2.59 -7.69 3.94
CA GLY A 7 3.68 -8.65 3.92
C GLY A 7 5.06 -8.04 3.87
N VAL A 8 6.04 -8.94 3.89
CA VAL A 8 7.47 -8.61 3.90
C VAL A 8 8.04 -8.64 2.50
N LYS A 9 9.12 -7.88 2.27
CA LYS A 9 9.84 -7.85 0.99
C LYS A 9 10.57 -9.16 0.68
N GLU A 10 11.00 -9.86 1.72
CA GLU A 10 11.86 -11.05 1.62
C GLU A 10 11.30 -12.17 2.50
N LYS A 11 11.57 -13.42 2.13
CA LYS A 11 11.02 -14.62 2.78
C LYS A 11 11.27 -14.69 4.29
N GLU A 12 12.42 -14.18 4.74
CA GLU A 12 12.82 -14.13 6.16
C GLU A 12 12.88 -12.69 6.71
N GLY A 13 12.25 -11.75 6.00
CA GLY A 13 12.19 -10.36 6.42
C GLY A 13 11.41 -10.20 7.72
N LYS A 14 11.85 -9.28 8.58
CA LYS A 14 11.05 -8.86 9.74
C LYS A 14 9.88 -8.02 9.26
N ALA A 15 8.69 -8.27 9.82
CA ALA A 15 7.49 -7.47 9.57
C ALA A 15 7.19 -6.61 10.81
N ASN A 16 7.40 -5.31 10.72
CA ASN A 16 6.88 -4.32 11.65
C ASN A 16 5.93 -3.38 10.89
N ILE A 17 4.79 -3.91 10.45
CA ILE A 17 3.77 -3.13 9.75
C ILE A 17 2.63 -2.85 10.72
N GLN A 18 2.42 -1.58 11.01
CA GLN A 18 1.40 -1.11 11.95
C GLN A 18 0.29 -0.40 11.17
N VAL A 19 -0.95 -0.76 11.48
CA VAL A 19 -2.15 -0.15 10.88
C VAL A 19 -2.96 0.48 11.99
N GLY A 20 -3.18 1.78 11.89
CA GLY A 20 -3.95 2.57 12.81
C GLY A 20 -5.45 2.29 12.78
N ASN A 21 -6.19 3.08 13.53
CA ASN A 21 -7.64 2.97 13.65
C ASN A 21 -8.35 3.54 12.42
N HIS A 22 -9.49 2.94 12.07
CA HIS A 22 -10.37 3.43 10.98
C HIS A 22 -9.69 3.59 9.62
N VAL A 23 -8.65 2.79 9.34
CA VAL A 23 -7.97 2.77 8.04
C VAL A 23 -8.83 2.03 7.01
N TYR A 24 -9.04 2.67 5.86
CA TYR A 24 -9.64 2.01 4.70
C TYR A 24 -8.55 1.48 3.76
N ILE A 25 -8.57 0.18 3.47
CA ILE A 25 -7.63 -0.46 2.54
C ILE A 25 -8.38 -1.00 1.32
N GLY A 26 -8.19 -0.35 0.17
CA GLY A 26 -8.84 -0.67 -1.09
C GLY A 26 -8.54 -2.08 -1.62
N CYS A 27 -9.39 -2.59 -2.51
CA CYS A 27 -9.20 -3.94 -3.08
C CYS A 27 -7.87 -4.06 -3.84
N ASN A 28 -7.28 -5.26 -3.79
CA ASN A 28 -6.04 -5.61 -4.49
C ASN A 28 -4.82 -4.71 -4.17
N SER A 29 -4.84 -3.98 -3.06
CA SER A 29 -3.66 -3.21 -2.62
C SER A 29 -2.65 -4.08 -1.89
N SER A 30 -1.38 -3.71 -1.98
CA SER A 30 -0.28 -4.38 -1.30
C SER A 30 0.48 -3.40 -0.43
N ILE A 31 0.66 -3.73 0.85
CA ILE A 31 1.49 -3.00 1.82
C ILE A 31 2.70 -3.89 2.11
N ILE A 32 3.84 -3.55 1.53
CA ILE A 32 5.02 -4.44 1.49
C ILE A 32 6.25 -3.73 2.03
N GLY A 33 6.76 -4.19 3.17
CA GLY A 33 7.86 -3.52 3.87
C GLY A 33 8.47 -4.31 5.00
N GLY A 34 9.56 -3.77 5.55
CA GLY A 34 10.13 -4.24 6.81
C GLY A 34 9.57 -3.47 8.00
N GLU A 35 9.42 -2.15 7.84
CA GLU A 35 8.81 -1.25 8.81
C GLU A 35 7.94 -0.24 8.04
N ILE A 36 6.63 -0.25 8.30
CA ILE A 36 5.66 0.67 7.70
C ILE A 36 4.60 1.02 8.74
N ASN A 37 4.35 2.32 8.93
CA ASN A 37 3.26 2.83 9.74
C ASN A 37 2.16 3.42 8.86
N ILE A 38 0.94 2.92 9.00
CA ILE A 38 -0.27 3.48 8.39
C ILE A 38 -1.05 4.18 9.51
N GLY A 39 -1.10 5.50 9.48
CA GLY A 39 -1.76 6.31 10.52
C GLY A 39 -3.28 6.18 10.54
N ASP A 40 -3.89 6.64 11.62
CA ASP A 40 -5.34 6.60 11.81
C ASP A 40 -6.09 7.31 10.68
N ASN A 41 -7.29 6.85 10.36
CA ASN A 41 -8.16 7.42 9.32
C ASN A 41 -7.53 7.49 7.90
N ALA A 42 -6.40 6.82 7.66
CA ALA A 42 -5.75 6.79 6.36
C ALA A 42 -6.59 6.00 5.33
N ILE A 43 -6.42 6.35 4.05
CA ILE A 43 -7.10 5.71 2.92
C ILE A 43 -6.05 5.18 1.96
N ILE A 44 -5.96 3.86 1.82
CA ILE A 44 -5.15 3.20 0.79
C ILE A 44 -6.05 2.92 -0.42
N GLY A 45 -5.69 3.48 -1.58
CA GLY A 45 -6.43 3.29 -2.83
C GLY A 45 -6.44 1.84 -3.30
N ALA A 46 -7.45 1.48 -4.11
CA ALA A 46 -7.47 0.20 -4.80
C ALA A 46 -6.22 0.05 -5.69
N HIS A 47 -5.67 -1.16 -5.78
CA HIS A 47 -4.44 -1.47 -6.52
C HIS A 47 -3.21 -0.63 -6.11
N ALA A 48 -3.21 -0.02 -4.91
CA ALA A 48 -2.06 0.71 -4.41
C ALA A 48 -0.91 -0.24 -4.01
N LEU A 49 0.34 0.21 -4.21
CA LEU A 49 1.55 -0.45 -3.72
C LEU A 49 2.21 0.48 -2.71
N VAL A 50 1.99 0.20 -1.43
CA VAL A 50 2.49 0.98 -0.31
C VAL A 50 3.85 0.40 0.11
N LEU A 51 4.89 1.23 0.02
CA LEU A 51 6.28 0.85 0.31
C LEU A 51 6.91 1.68 1.44
N LYS A 52 6.14 2.60 2.02
CA LYS A 52 6.57 3.57 3.03
C LYS A 52 5.35 4.02 3.85
N ASP A 53 5.63 4.73 4.93
CA ASP A 53 4.63 5.25 5.85
C ASP A 53 3.57 6.11 5.16
N VAL A 54 2.35 6.03 5.69
CA VAL A 54 1.19 6.83 5.30
C VAL A 54 0.72 7.56 6.55
N GLY A 55 0.74 8.89 6.49
CA GLY A 55 0.33 9.73 7.61
C GLY A 55 -1.15 9.55 7.98
N GLU A 56 -1.49 9.99 9.19
CA GLU A 56 -2.87 10.08 9.65
C GLU A 56 -3.74 10.92 8.68
N GLY A 57 -4.95 10.44 8.39
CA GLY A 57 -5.90 11.09 7.49
C GLY A 57 -5.47 11.20 6.03
N CYS A 58 -4.27 10.71 5.68
CA CYS A 58 -3.73 10.81 4.34
C CYS A 58 -4.32 9.74 3.41
N ARG A 59 -4.37 10.08 2.13
CA ARG A 59 -4.76 9.15 1.07
C ARG A 59 -3.54 8.75 0.23
N TYR A 60 -3.23 7.45 0.21
CA TYR A 60 -2.17 6.89 -0.63
C TYR A 60 -2.77 6.28 -1.89
N ILE A 61 -2.33 6.73 -3.07
CA ILE A 61 -2.72 6.20 -4.37
C ILE A 61 -1.49 6.04 -5.25
N ASN A 62 -1.50 5.05 -6.15
CA ASN A 62 -0.50 4.94 -7.20
C ASN A 62 -0.85 5.88 -8.35
N LYS A 63 0.11 6.69 -8.81
CA LYS A 63 0.02 7.39 -10.10
C LYS A 63 0.59 6.47 -11.17
N MET A 64 -0.23 6.08 -12.14
CA MET A 64 0.20 5.32 -13.30
C MET A 64 0.39 6.25 -14.49
N ASN A 65 1.56 6.18 -15.12
CA ASN A 65 1.81 6.82 -16.41
C ASN A 65 1.85 5.72 -17.46
N PHE A 66 1.08 5.88 -18.53
CA PHE A 66 1.01 4.90 -19.61
C PHE A 66 1.80 5.43 -20.80
N GLU A 67 2.72 4.62 -21.30
CA GLU A 67 3.42 4.87 -22.56
C GLU A 67 3.05 3.76 -23.54
N ILE A 68 2.51 4.14 -24.70
CA ILE A 68 2.20 3.21 -25.78
C ILE A 68 3.34 3.34 -26.80
N ASN A 69 4.21 2.33 -26.85
CA ASN A 69 5.23 2.25 -27.88
C ASN A 69 4.54 2.01 -29.25
N LYS A 70 4.76 2.92 -30.20
CA LYS A 70 4.15 2.92 -31.55
C LYS A 70 4.60 1.78 -32.48
N TYR A 71 5.05 0.66 -31.92
CA TYR A 71 5.37 -0.55 -32.69
C TYR A 71 4.26 -1.60 -32.61
N CYS A 72 3.06 -1.20 -32.16
CA CYS A 72 1.83 -1.96 -32.37
C CYS A 72 1.40 -1.88 -33.85
#